data_AF-A0A6A3L432-F1
#
_entry.id   AF-A0A6A3L432-F1
#
_cell.length_a   1.000
_cell.length_b   1.000
_cell.length_c   1.000
_cell.angle_alpha   90.00
_cell.angle_beta   90.00
_cell.angle_gamma   90.00
#
_symmetry.space_group_name_H-M   'P 1'
#
loop_
_entity.id
_entity.type
_entity.pdbx_description
1 polymer ?
#
loop_
_entity_poly.entity_id
_entity_poly.type
_entity_poly.pdbx_seq_one_letter_code
_entity_poly.pdbx_strand_id
1 'polypeptide(L)'
;MRARVDPHDFGRSLPPVIATNDDLKLKLDLLEVLSNLEISQMLQKQEAEKPKGPAIHPLDRHYDMLNTNMEPMDKSGNEYKIIEKFIEKTNGGRKLDINTILKIGRPDEEGHKDVLRSVDNHKLLWHGSRLSNFVGILSQGLRIAPPEAPANGYYFGKGLYFADVLAKSANYCCASSQNPTAVLLLAEVALGTPFKTPSGEFLNYDTVKGQRGCDSTHGLGRMVPAEDEYETLSDGVVVPAGTLKPVDGIQHLLYNEFIVYRREQVQLRYLVALDLGFSW
;
A
#
# COMPACT_ATOMS: atom_id res chain seq x y z
N MET A 1 8.06 -34.11 -15.69
CA MET A 1 7.28 -33.04 -16.34
C MET A 1 7.54 -31.74 -15.59
N ARG A 2 8.37 -30.82 -16.12
CA ARG A 2 8.49 -29.48 -15.55
C ARG A 2 7.38 -28.64 -16.18
N ALA A 3 6.23 -28.55 -15.52
CA ALA A 3 5.21 -27.60 -15.93
C ALA A 3 5.80 -26.20 -15.77
N ARG A 4 6.05 -25.51 -16.90
CA ARG A 4 6.25 -24.06 -16.88
C ARG A 4 4.86 -23.48 -16.71
N VAL A 5 4.55 -23.07 -15.49
CA VAL A 5 3.24 -22.50 -15.14
C VAL A 5 3.10 -21.10 -15.76
N ASP A 6 4.20 -20.33 -15.86
CA ASP A 6 4.22 -18.98 -16.42
C ASP A 6 5.25 -18.84 -17.56
N PRO A 7 4.84 -18.49 -18.80
CA PRO A 7 5.76 -18.29 -19.92
C PRO A 7 6.65 -17.07 -19.68
N HIS A 8 7.95 -17.25 -19.90
CA HIS A 8 8.97 -16.20 -19.82
C HIS A 8 9.80 -16.20 -21.10
N ASP A 9 10.18 -15.02 -21.57
CA ASP A 9 11.15 -14.86 -22.66
C ASP A 9 12.52 -14.48 -22.08
N PHE A 10 13.50 -15.37 -22.27
CA PHE A 10 14.90 -15.15 -21.89
C PHE A 10 15.80 -15.00 -23.13
N GLY A 11 15.21 -14.84 -24.31
CA GLY A 11 15.92 -14.87 -25.58
C GLY A 11 16.65 -16.20 -25.79
N ARG A 12 17.97 -16.12 -25.99
CA ARG A 12 18.84 -17.31 -26.17
C ARG A 12 19.45 -17.81 -24.86
N SER A 13 19.23 -17.11 -23.75
CA SER A 13 19.79 -17.46 -22.45
C SER A 13 18.95 -18.55 -21.80
N LEU A 14 19.59 -19.36 -20.95
CA LEU A 14 18.85 -20.31 -20.12
C LEU A 14 18.03 -19.54 -19.07
N PRO A 15 16.84 -20.04 -18.68
CA PRO A 15 16.09 -19.49 -17.57
C PRO A 15 16.97 -19.40 -16.30
N PRO A 16 17.05 -18.24 -15.65
CA PRO A 16 17.82 -18.08 -14.42
C PRO A 16 17.21 -18.91 -13.29
N VAL A 17 18.06 -19.36 -12.37
CA VAL A 17 17.63 -20.07 -11.16
C VAL A 17 17.11 -19.04 -10.15
N ILE A 18 15.92 -19.27 -9.61
CA ILE A 18 15.40 -18.52 -8.45
C ILE A 18 16.08 -19.10 -7.21
N ALA A 19 17.09 -18.40 -6.68
CA ALA A 19 17.95 -18.92 -5.61
C ALA A 19 17.82 -18.13 -4.30
N THR A 20 17.32 -16.90 -4.37
CA THR A 20 17.22 -15.99 -3.22
C THR A 20 15.77 -15.60 -2.93
N ASN A 21 15.52 -15.08 -1.72
CA ASN A 21 14.22 -14.51 -1.37
C ASN A 21 13.91 -13.26 -2.21
N ASP A 22 14.92 -12.51 -2.66
CA ASP A 22 14.74 -11.35 -3.52
C ASP A 22 14.28 -11.77 -4.93
N ASP A 23 14.87 -12.84 -5.49
CA ASP A 23 14.40 -13.43 -6.74
C ASP A 23 12.94 -13.89 -6.63
N LEU A 24 12.60 -14.53 -5.51
CA LEU A 24 11.25 -15.01 -5.25
C LEU A 24 10.27 -13.84 -5.11
N LYS A 25 10.65 -12.79 -4.37
CA LYS A 25 9.84 -11.58 -4.21
C LYS A 25 9.58 -10.89 -5.55
N LEU A 26 10.59 -10.80 -6.41
CA LEU A 26 10.42 -10.25 -7.77
C LEU A 26 9.38 -11.04 -8.58
N LYS A 27 9.35 -12.38 -8.46
CA LYS A 27 8.37 -13.22 -9.15
C LYS A 27 6.97 -13.11 -8.55
N LEU A 28 6.86 -13.02 -7.23
CA LEU A 28 5.58 -12.74 -6.56
C LEU A 28 4.99 -11.40 -7.01
N ASP A 29 5.81 -10.36 -7.06
CA ASP A 29 5.39 -9.03 -7.51
C ASP A 29 4.94 -9.03 -8.98
N LEU A 30 5.59 -9.84 -9.83
CA LEU A 30 5.16 -10.05 -11.22
C LEU A 30 3.78 -10.70 -11.29
N LEU A 31 3.53 -11.76 -10.52
CA LEU A 31 2.24 -12.45 -10.48
C LEU A 31 1.11 -11.52 -9.99
N GLU A 32 1.41 -10.66 -9.01
CA GLU A 32 0.46 -9.65 -8.53
C GLU A 32 0.08 -8.66 -9.63
N VAL A 33 1.07 -8.18 -10.40
CA VAL A 33 0.83 -7.29 -11.54
C VAL A 33 -0.05 -7.97 -12.59
N LEU A 34 0.25 -9.22 -12.94
CA LEU A 34 -0.53 -9.98 -13.92
C LEU A 34 -1.99 -10.16 -13.46
N SER A 35 -2.20 -10.50 -12.18
CA SER A 35 -3.55 -10.62 -11.62
C SER A 35 -4.33 -9.30 -11.70
N ASN A 36 -3.70 -8.16 -11.38
CA ASN A 36 -4.35 -6.85 -11.47
C ASN A 36 -4.65 -6.44 -12.93
N LEU A 37 -3.78 -6.79 -13.88
CA LEU A 37 -4.03 -6.58 -15.30
C LEU A 37 -5.20 -7.42 -15.81
N GLU A 38 -5.31 -8.67 -15.38
CA GLU A 38 -6.45 -9.53 -15.70
C GLU A 38 -7.76 -8.92 -15.18
N ILE A 39 -7.78 -8.45 -13.93
CA ILE A 39 -8.94 -7.74 -13.35
C ILE A 39 -9.33 -6.53 -14.20
N SER A 40 -8.36 -5.71 -14.59
CA SER A 40 -8.61 -4.54 -15.44
C SER A 40 -9.26 -4.95 -16.77
N GLN A 41 -8.77 -6.02 -17.43
CA GLN A 41 -9.37 -6.53 -18.66
C GLN A 41 -10.78 -7.09 -18.44
N MET A 42 -11.02 -7.78 -17.32
CA MET A 42 -12.34 -8.30 -16.98
C MET A 42 -13.36 -7.17 -16.78
N LEU A 43 -12.99 -6.12 -16.04
CA LEU A 43 -13.84 -4.95 -15.84
C LEU A 43 -14.17 -4.26 -17.18
N GLN A 44 -13.19 -4.14 -18.08
CA GLN A 44 -13.41 -3.55 -19.41
C GLN A 44 -14.39 -4.37 -20.25
N LYS A 45 -14.30 -5.71 -20.20
CA LYS A 45 -15.23 -6.60 -20.90
C LYS A 45 -16.65 -6.48 -20.35
N GLN A 46 -16.80 -6.50 -19.03
CA GLN A 46 -18.11 -6.34 -18.38
C GLN A 46 -18.76 -5.00 -18.75
N GLU A 47 -17.99 -3.92 -18.78
CA GLU A 47 -18.49 -2.60 -19.18
C GLU A 47 -18.90 -2.54 -20.65
N ALA A 48 -18.18 -3.24 -21.53
CA ALA A 48 -18.52 -3.33 -22.95
C ALA A 48 -19.80 -4.15 -23.23
N GLU A 49 -20.16 -5.07 -22.32
CA GLU A 49 -21.37 -5.91 -22.41
C GLU A 49 -22.63 -5.20 -21.86
N LYS A 50 -22.49 -4.11 -21.10
CA LYS A 50 -23.64 -3.36 -20.58
C LYS A 50 -24.51 -2.79 -21.71
N PRO A 51 -25.84 -2.75 -21.55
CA PRO A 51 -26.75 -2.19 -22.55
C PRO A 51 -26.30 -0.77 -22.92
N LYS A 52 -26.34 -0.43 -24.22
CA LYS A 52 -26.00 0.91 -24.68
C LYS A 52 -26.97 1.93 -24.08
N GLY A 53 -26.56 2.54 -22.98
CA GLY A 53 -27.20 3.72 -22.39
C GLY A 53 -26.89 4.98 -23.20
N PRO A 54 -27.21 6.17 -22.66
CA PRO A 54 -26.79 7.43 -23.26
C PRO A 54 -25.27 7.47 -23.47
N ALA A 55 -24.81 8.26 -24.45
CA ALA A 55 -23.40 8.40 -24.77
C ALA A 55 -22.65 9.09 -23.60
N ILE A 56 -22.14 8.29 -22.67
CA ILE A 56 -21.20 8.71 -21.62
C ILE A 56 -19.76 8.73 -22.14
N HIS A 57 -18.94 9.63 -21.61
CA HIS A 57 -17.55 9.77 -22.03
C HIS A 57 -16.73 8.52 -21.64
N PRO A 58 -15.74 8.09 -22.45
CA PRO A 58 -14.96 6.88 -22.14
C PRO A 58 -14.22 6.93 -20.79
N LEU A 59 -13.76 8.11 -20.37
CA LEU A 59 -13.13 8.27 -19.06
C LEU A 59 -14.12 8.06 -17.91
N ASP A 60 -15.37 8.48 -18.08
CA ASP A 60 -16.42 8.29 -17.06
C ASP A 60 -16.69 6.80 -16.88
N ARG A 61 -16.73 6.03 -17.98
CA ARG A 61 -16.82 4.56 -17.90
C ARG A 61 -15.66 3.94 -17.13
N HIS A 62 -14.44 4.36 -17.44
CA HIS A 62 -13.26 3.85 -16.74
C HIS A 62 -13.26 4.24 -15.27
N TYR A 63 -13.74 5.44 -14.93
CA TYR A 63 -13.91 5.87 -13.55
C TYR A 63 -14.97 5.04 -12.82
N ASP A 64 -16.13 4.80 -13.44
CA ASP A 64 -17.20 3.97 -12.89
C ASP A 64 -16.73 2.53 -12.61
N MET A 65 -15.88 1.98 -13.49
CA MET A 65 -15.25 0.67 -13.28
C MET A 65 -14.37 0.60 -12.03
N LEU A 66 -13.82 1.73 -11.56
CA LEU A 66 -13.04 1.77 -10.33
C LEU A 66 -13.91 1.65 -9.09
N ASN A 67 -15.24 1.85 -9.16
CA ASN A 67 -16.15 1.76 -8.02
C ASN A 67 -15.60 2.47 -6.75
N THR A 68 -15.02 3.65 -6.93
CA THR A 68 -14.40 4.43 -5.86
C THR A 68 -14.74 5.89 -6.07
N ASN A 69 -15.29 6.55 -5.06
CA ASN A 69 -15.45 7.99 -5.09
C ASN A 69 -14.08 8.65 -4.94
N MET A 70 -13.77 9.64 -5.79
CA MET A 70 -12.52 10.39 -5.75
C MET A 70 -12.81 11.88 -5.89
N GLU A 71 -12.37 12.65 -4.90
CA GLU A 71 -12.59 14.09 -4.85
C GLU A 71 -11.27 14.82 -4.62
N PRO A 72 -10.88 15.80 -5.46
CA PRO A 72 -9.71 16.63 -5.21
C PRO A 72 -9.85 17.38 -3.90
N MET A 73 -8.78 17.37 -3.09
CA MET A 73 -8.77 18.10 -1.83
C MET A 73 -8.44 19.58 -2.03
N ASP A 74 -9.09 20.46 -1.26
CA ASP A 74 -8.73 21.87 -1.19
C ASP A 74 -7.41 22.04 -0.43
N LYS A 75 -6.43 22.66 -1.11
CA LYS A 75 -5.10 22.96 -0.57
C LYS A 75 -5.13 23.87 0.65
N SER A 76 -6.20 24.67 0.80
CA SER A 76 -6.34 25.58 1.95
C SER A 76 -6.74 24.85 3.24
N GLY A 77 -7.32 23.65 3.12
CA GLY A 77 -7.89 22.87 4.20
C GLY A 77 -6.85 22.30 5.18
N ASN A 78 -7.25 22.17 6.45
CA ASN A 78 -6.38 21.64 7.50
C ASN A 78 -5.96 20.18 7.22
N GLU A 79 -6.89 19.35 6.74
CA GLU A 79 -6.65 17.95 6.39
C GLU A 79 -5.57 17.83 5.29
N TYR A 80 -5.61 18.70 4.28
CA TYR A 80 -4.60 18.76 3.22
C TYR A 80 -3.23 19.14 3.79
N LYS A 81 -3.16 20.18 4.62
CA LYS A 81 -1.90 20.65 5.23
C LYS A 81 -1.24 19.60 6.12
N ILE A 82 -2.03 18.80 6.83
CA ILE A 82 -1.50 17.65 7.61
C ILE A 82 -0.86 16.63 6.69
N ILE A 83 -1.51 16.28 5.57
CA ILE A 83 -0.97 15.33 4.59
C ILE A 83 0.27 15.89 3.90
N GLU A 84 0.27 17.17 3.54
CA GLU A 84 1.42 17.88 2.98
C GLU A 84 2.61 17.84 3.94
N LYS A 85 2.39 18.18 5.22
CA LYS A 85 3.40 18.03 6.29
C LYS A 85 3.91 16.58 6.37
N PHE A 86 3.02 15.59 6.29
CA PHE A 86 3.41 14.18 6.35
C PHE A 86 4.30 13.78 5.17
N ILE A 87 3.99 14.24 3.96
CA ILE A 87 4.80 14.06 2.75
C ILE A 87 6.19 14.68 2.95
N GLU A 88 6.24 15.96 3.33
CA GLU A 88 7.50 16.70 3.50
C GLU A 88 8.42 16.08 4.54
N LYS A 89 7.87 15.70 5.70
CA LYS A 89 8.63 15.19 6.83
C LYS A 89 9.17 13.77 6.62
N THR A 90 8.54 13.00 5.72
CA THR A 90 8.84 11.58 5.55
C THR A 90 9.32 11.20 4.15
N ASN A 91 9.61 12.17 3.28
CA ASN A 91 10.12 11.97 1.92
C ASN A 91 11.56 11.40 1.83
N GLY A 92 12.26 11.28 2.96
CA GLY A 92 13.63 10.74 3.02
C GLY A 92 14.66 11.63 2.34
N GLY A 93 14.42 12.94 2.28
CA GLY A 93 15.32 13.93 1.68
C GLY A 93 15.27 13.98 0.15
N ARG A 94 14.36 13.24 -0.49
CA ARG A 94 14.17 13.29 -1.94
C ARG A 94 13.43 14.56 -2.34
N LYS A 95 13.87 15.20 -3.43
CA LYS A 95 13.06 16.23 -4.09
C LYS A 95 11.79 15.58 -4.64
N LEU A 96 10.66 16.22 -4.46
CA LEU A 96 9.39 15.79 -5.01
C LEU A 96 8.49 16.99 -5.27
N ASP A 97 7.54 16.81 -6.17
CA ASP A 97 6.47 17.76 -6.44
C ASP A 97 5.12 17.06 -6.25
N ILE A 98 4.21 17.65 -5.45
CA ILE A 98 2.87 17.10 -5.23
C ILE A 98 1.99 17.49 -6.43
N ASN A 99 1.51 16.48 -7.17
CA ASN A 99 0.63 16.70 -8.32
C ASN A 99 -0.82 16.85 -7.86
N THR A 100 -1.32 15.85 -7.14
CA THR A 100 -2.68 15.87 -6.60
C THR A 100 -2.82 15.00 -5.36
N ILE A 101 -3.73 15.41 -4.48
CA ILE A 101 -4.21 14.61 -3.36
C ILE A 101 -5.73 14.49 -3.53
N LEU A 102 -6.19 13.27 -3.72
CA LEU A 102 -7.61 12.93 -3.83
C LEU A 102 -8.06 12.28 -2.53
N LYS A 103 -9.16 12.76 -1.96
CA LYS A 103 -9.90 12.01 -0.95
C LYS A 103 -10.63 10.89 -1.66
N ILE A 104 -10.47 9.67 -1.17
CA ILE A 104 -11.06 8.49 -1.79
C ILE A 104 -11.97 7.77 -0.81
N GLY A 105 -13.03 7.15 -1.33
CA GLY A 105 -13.98 6.37 -0.55
C GLY A 105 -14.49 5.19 -1.36
N ARG A 106 -14.25 3.98 -0.85
CA ARG A 106 -14.74 2.74 -1.45
C ARG A 106 -16.06 2.31 -0.81
N PRO A 107 -17.16 2.16 -1.56
CA PRO A 107 -18.43 1.68 -1.02
C PRO A 107 -18.31 0.32 -0.30
N ASP A 108 -17.49 -0.60 -0.82
CA ASP A 108 -17.34 -1.94 -0.24
C ASP A 108 -16.69 -1.90 1.16
N GLU A 109 -15.88 -0.89 1.47
CA GLU A 109 -15.21 -0.76 2.77
C GLU A 109 -16.17 -0.23 3.86
N GLU A 110 -17.36 0.24 3.49
CA GLU A 110 -18.42 0.58 4.46
C GLU A 110 -18.81 -0.63 5.31
N GLY A 111 -18.79 -1.84 4.73
CA GLY A 111 -19.07 -3.08 5.44
C GLY A 111 -18.01 -3.46 6.48
N HIS A 112 -16.81 -2.85 6.44
CA HIS A 112 -15.73 -3.10 7.39
C HIS A 112 -15.79 -2.20 8.61
N LYS A 113 -16.60 -1.13 8.59
CA LYS A 113 -16.57 -0.06 9.60
C LYS A 113 -16.76 -0.55 11.03
N ASP A 114 -17.61 -1.54 11.25
CA ASP A 114 -17.85 -2.07 12.61
C ASP A 114 -16.59 -2.76 13.16
N VAL A 115 -15.92 -3.57 12.33
CA VAL A 115 -14.66 -4.23 12.71
C VAL A 115 -13.55 -3.20 12.87
N LEU A 116 -13.43 -2.27 11.93
CA LEU A 116 -12.44 -1.20 11.96
C LEU A 116 -12.54 -0.41 13.28
N ARG A 117 -13.75 0.02 13.65
CA ARG A 117 -14.02 0.78 14.89
C ARG A 117 -13.90 -0.04 16.17
N SER A 118 -13.98 -1.37 16.08
CA SER A 118 -13.82 -2.26 17.25
C SER A 118 -12.36 -2.46 17.67
N VAL A 119 -11.41 -2.01 16.85
CA VAL A 119 -9.98 -2.17 17.07
C VAL A 119 -9.36 -0.77 17.25
N ASP A 120 -8.75 -0.50 18.40
CA ASP A 120 -8.18 0.83 18.69
C ASP A 120 -6.88 1.12 17.88
N ASN A 121 -6.20 2.23 18.21
CA ASN A 121 -4.88 2.61 17.66
C ASN A 121 -4.91 2.77 16.13
N HIS A 122 -5.74 3.71 15.68
CA HIS A 122 -5.88 4.05 14.27
C HIS A 122 -4.74 4.98 13.82
N LYS A 123 -4.01 4.57 12.80
CA LYS A 123 -2.97 5.39 12.17
C LYS A 123 -3.22 5.55 10.68
N LEU A 124 -2.93 6.73 10.17
CA LEU A 124 -2.86 6.99 8.74
C LEU A 124 -1.48 6.60 8.22
N LEU A 125 -1.40 5.58 7.36
CA LEU A 125 -0.14 5.00 6.92
C LEU A 125 -0.05 4.89 5.39
N TRP A 126 1.18 4.96 4.88
CA TRP A 126 1.49 4.87 3.46
C TRP A 126 1.46 3.44 2.96
N HIS A 127 0.83 3.24 1.80
CA HIS A 127 0.96 2.04 0.99
C HIS A 127 1.38 2.42 -0.42
N GLY A 128 2.49 1.86 -0.89
CA GLY A 128 2.98 2.05 -2.25
C GLY A 128 2.82 0.76 -3.05
N SER A 129 2.46 0.91 -4.33
CA SER A 129 2.35 -0.20 -5.27
C SER A 129 2.62 0.32 -6.68
N ARG A 130 2.85 -0.57 -7.63
CA ARG A 130 3.01 -0.19 -9.04
C ARG A 130 1.72 0.41 -9.57
N LEU A 131 1.83 1.42 -10.45
CA LEU A 131 0.65 2.07 -11.06
C LEU A 131 -0.31 1.07 -11.72
N SER A 132 0.21 0.00 -12.33
CA SER A 132 -0.59 -1.08 -12.94
C SER A 132 -1.53 -1.78 -11.95
N ASN A 133 -1.23 -1.74 -10.65
CA ASN A 133 -2.01 -2.40 -9.61
C ASN A 133 -3.16 -1.53 -9.11
N PHE A 134 -3.13 -0.21 -9.34
CA PHE A 134 -4.11 0.72 -8.77
C PHE A 134 -5.53 0.49 -9.28
N VAL A 135 -5.73 0.03 -10.52
CA VAL A 135 -7.07 -0.33 -11.00
C VAL A 135 -7.66 -1.47 -10.16
N GLY A 136 -6.86 -2.49 -9.86
CA GLY A 136 -7.29 -3.60 -9.00
C GLY A 136 -7.51 -3.17 -7.54
N ILE A 137 -6.61 -2.35 -6.99
CA ILE A 137 -6.72 -1.85 -5.61
C ILE A 137 -7.93 -0.93 -5.45
N LEU A 138 -8.18 -0.05 -6.42
CA LEU A 138 -9.30 0.89 -6.39
C LEU A 138 -10.63 0.21 -6.73
N SER A 139 -10.67 -0.88 -7.49
CA SER A 139 -11.92 -1.62 -7.73
C SER A 139 -12.24 -2.66 -6.65
N GLN A 140 -11.24 -3.37 -6.10
CA GLN A 140 -11.46 -4.51 -5.19
C GLN A 140 -10.88 -4.36 -3.78
N GLY A 141 -10.08 -3.34 -3.54
CA GLY A 141 -9.44 -3.03 -2.26
C GLY A 141 -8.06 -3.68 -2.18
N LEU A 142 -7.35 -3.41 -1.08
CA LEU A 142 -6.10 -4.12 -0.79
C LEU A 142 -6.39 -5.59 -0.50
N ARG A 143 -5.57 -6.50 -1.04
CA ARG A 143 -5.75 -7.95 -0.96
C ARG A 143 -4.56 -8.58 -0.24
N ILE A 144 -4.86 -9.51 0.66
CA ILE A 144 -3.82 -10.35 1.26
C ILE A 144 -3.46 -11.42 0.24
N ALA A 145 -2.17 -11.72 0.12
CA ALA A 145 -1.69 -12.77 -0.78
C ALA A 145 -2.42 -14.10 -0.50
N PRO A 146 -2.83 -14.84 -1.54
CA PRO A 146 -3.68 -16.00 -1.36
C PRO A 146 -2.91 -17.19 -0.76
N PRO A 147 -3.59 -18.22 -0.19
CA PRO A 147 -2.94 -19.32 0.52
C PRO A 147 -1.86 -20.07 -0.27
N GLU A 148 -2.02 -20.19 -1.58
CA GLU A 148 -1.11 -20.85 -2.52
C GLU A 148 0.19 -20.10 -2.77
N ALA A 149 0.23 -18.77 -2.55
CA ALA A 149 1.47 -18.01 -2.69
C ALA A 149 2.49 -18.47 -1.64
N PRO A 150 3.79 -18.59 -1.96
CA PRO A 150 4.79 -18.86 -0.93
C PRO A 150 4.79 -17.76 0.14
N ALA A 151 4.93 -18.14 1.41
CA ALA A 151 5.15 -17.19 2.49
C ALA A 151 6.55 -16.57 2.43
N ASN A 152 7.50 -17.30 1.85
CA ASN A 152 8.87 -16.84 1.60
C ASN A 152 8.82 -15.69 0.57
N GLY A 153 9.45 -14.56 0.91
CA GLY A 153 9.34 -13.29 0.15
C GLY A 153 8.58 -12.19 0.89
N TYR A 154 7.87 -12.52 1.97
CA TYR A 154 7.24 -11.55 2.87
C TYR A 154 7.97 -11.54 4.22
N TYR A 155 8.45 -10.37 4.66
CA TYR A 155 9.30 -10.23 5.84
C TYR A 155 8.59 -10.62 7.15
N PHE A 156 7.26 -10.43 7.20
CA PHE A 156 6.38 -10.74 8.33
C PHE A 156 5.23 -11.69 7.97
N GLY A 157 5.41 -12.51 6.93
CA GLY A 157 4.36 -13.38 6.37
C GLY A 157 3.28 -12.61 5.59
N LYS A 158 2.21 -13.31 5.20
CA LYS A 158 1.18 -12.72 4.32
C LYS A 158 0.28 -11.78 5.11
N GLY A 159 0.21 -10.53 4.68
CA GLY A 159 -0.63 -9.50 5.28
C GLY A 159 -0.65 -8.25 4.40
N LEU A 160 -1.34 -7.21 4.86
CA LEU A 160 -1.32 -5.90 4.24
C LEU A 160 -0.21 -5.06 4.89
N TYR A 161 0.74 -4.60 4.07
CA TYR A 161 1.93 -3.89 4.53
C TYR A 161 1.77 -2.38 4.35
N PHE A 162 2.11 -1.65 5.41
CA PHE A 162 2.08 -0.19 5.45
C PHE A 162 3.37 0.35 6.09
N ALA A 163 3.67 1.62 5.83
CA ALA A 163 4.78 2.33 6.45
C ALA A 163 4.35 3.71 6.95
N ASP A 164 5.02 4.20 7.97
CA ASP A 164 4.90 5.58 8.47
C ASP A 164 5.86 6.52 7.74
N VAL A 165 6.59 6.04 6.73
CA VAL A 165 7.56 6.84 5.97
C VAL A 165 7.28 6.78 4.47
N LEU A 166 7.02 7.94 3.86
CA LEU A 166 6.77 8.05 2.41
C LEU A 166 7.92 7.46 1.59
N ALA A 167 9.17 7.77 1.93
CA ALA A 167 10.34 7.28 1.19
C ALA A 167 10.40 5.76 1.07
N LYS A 168 9.87 5.03 2.06
CA LYS A 168 9.79 3.57 2.04
C LYS A 168 8.75 3.10 1.05
N SER A 169 7.51 3.58 1.19
CA SER A 169 6.40 3.19 0.34
C SER A 169 6.62 3.61 -1.12
N ALA A 170 7.24 4.76 -1.37
CA ALA A 170 7.56 5.25 -2.72
C ALA A 170 8.47 4.31 -3.52
N ASN A 171 9.31 3.50 -2.87
CA ASN A 171 10.15 2.52 -3.56
C ASN A 171 9.33 1.40 -4.22
N TYR A 172 8.12 1.14 -3.73
CA TYR A 172 7.20 0.15 -4.31
C TYR A 172 6.44 0.66 -5.53
N CYS A 173 6.50 1.97 -5.82
CA CYS A 173 5.83 2.55 -6.97
C CYS A 173 6.56 2.29 -8.29
N CYS A 174 7.85 1.89 -8.22
CA CYS A 174 8.72 1.67 -9.37
C CYS A 174 8.82 2.87 -10.33
N ALA A 175 8.76 4.10 -9.81
CA ALA A 175 9.01 5.31 -10.57
C ALA A 175 10.48 5.38 -11.04
N SER A 176 10.72 6.02 -12.18
CA SER A 176 12.04 6.18 -12.78
C SER A 176 12.22 7.58 -13.36
N SER A 177 13.43 7.92 -13.82
CA SER A 177 13.65 9.21 -14.49
C SER A 177 12.86 9.37 -15.80
N GLN A 178 12.46 8.28 -16.45
CA GLN A 178 11.59 8.31 -17.63
C GLN A 178 10.10 8.39 -17.27
N ASN A 179 9.71 7.89 -16.10
CA ASN A 179 8.34 7.95 -15.59
C ASN A 179 8.38 8.29 -14.09
N PRO A 180 8.49 9.59 -13.75
CA PRO A 180 8.79 10.01 -12.38
C PRO A 180 7.56 9.99 -11.46
N THR A 181 6.37 9.87 -12.03
CA THR A 181 5.12 9.89 -11.29
C THR A 181 4.95 8.63 -10.44
N ALA A 182 4.88 8.82 -9.13
CA ALA A 182 4.51 7.80 -8.17
C ALA A 182 3.08 8.06 -7.68
N VAL A 183 2.27 7.01 -7.67
CA VAL A 183 0.94 7.04 -7.05
C VAL A 183 1.00 6.18 -5.78
N LEU A 184 0.51 6.73 -4.68
CA LEU A 184 0.50 6.09 -3.36
C LEU A 184 -0.88 6.21 -2.73
N LEU A 185 -1.14 5.33 -1.77
CA LEU A 185 -2.32 5.38 -0.93
C LEU A 185 -1.93 5.79 0.48
N LEU A 186 -2.81 6.55 1.12
CA LEU A 186 -2.87 6.71 2.56
C LEU A 186 -4.13 5.98 3.04
N ALA A 187 -3.93 5.02 3.94
CA ALA A 187 -4.99 4.23 4.52
C ALA A 187 -5.05 4.48 6.03
N GLU A 188 -6.27 4.55 6.56
CA GLU A 188 -6.52 4.38 7.98
C GLU A 188 -6.36 2.91 8.31
N VAL A 189 -5.48 2.60 9.26
CA VAL A 189 -5.16 1.24 9.68
C VAL A 189 -5.39 1.13 11.18
N ALA A 190 -6.34 0.28 11.57
CA ALA A 190 -6.64 -0.03 12.96
C ALA A 190 -5.65 -1.08 13.47
N LEU A 191 -4.60 -0.64 14.17
CA LEU A 191 -3.48 -1.48 14.57
C LEU A 191 -3.74 -2.27 15.85
N GLY A 192 -4.69 -1.84 16.68
CA GLY A 192 -4.97 -2.44 17.98
C GLY A 192 -3.71 -2.53 18.84
N THR A 193 -3.49 -3.70 19.44
CA THR A 193 -2.25 -4.02 20.16
C THR A 193 -1.24 -4.64 19.20
N PRO A 194 -0.16 -3.96 18.80
CA PRO A 194 0.82 -4.51 17.86
C PRO A 194 1.82 -5.45 18.56
N PHE A 195 2.13 -6.56 17.89
CA PHE A 195 3.32 -7.37 18.19
C PHE A 195 4.56 -6.67 17.62
N LYS A 196 5.42 -6.15 18.50
CA LYS A 196 6.63 -5.41 18.10
C LYS A 196 7.82 -6.35 17.95
N THR A 197 8.52 -6.28 16.81
CA THR A 197 9.70 -7.11 16.57
C THR A 197 10.79 -6.35 15.77
N PRO A 198 12.08 -6.49 16.14
CA PRO A 198 13.19 -5.87 15.41
C PRO A 198 13.60 -6.65 14.15
N SER A 199 13.18 -7.91 14.02
CA SER A 199 13.59 -8.85 12.97
C SER A 199 12.40 -9.52 12.31
N GLY A 200 12.57 -9.96 11.07
CA GLY A 200 11.54 -10.68 10.32
C GLY A 200 11.15 -11.99 10.99
N GLU A 201 9.85 -12.25 11.07
CA GLU A 201 9.27 -13.48 11.60
C GLU A 201 8.09 -13.87 10.70
N PHE A 202 8.01 -15.14 10.28
CA PHE A 202 6.88 -15.60 9.45
C PHE A 202 5.61 -15.70 10.29
N LEU A 203 4.76 -14.68 10.20
CA LEU A 203 3.55 -14.53 10.99
C LEU A 203 2.29 -14.65 10.12
N ASN A 204 1.18 -14.99 10.76
CA ASN A 204 -0.16 -14.99 10.19
C ASN A 204 -1.17 -14.54 11.26
N TYR A 205 -2.43 -14.40 10.89
CA TYR A 205 -3.49 -13.96 11.81
C TYR A 205 -3.59 -14.85 13.05
N ASP A 206 -3.58 -16.17 12.91
CA ASP A 206 -3.75 -17.11 14.03
C ASP A 206 -2.59 -17.04 15.02
N THR A 207 -1.36 -16.88 14.53
CA THR A 207 -0.17 -16.70 15.39
C THR A 207 -0.25 -15.36 16.13
N VAL A 208 -0.52 -14.26 15.43
CA VAL A 208 -0.54 -12.92 16.04
C VAL A 208 -1.69 -12.79 17.03
N LYS A 209 -2.90 -13.23 16.66
CA LYS A 209 -4.06 -13.13 17.54
C LYS A 209 -4.08 -14.20 18.63
N GLY A 210 -3.89 -15.46 18.25
CA GLY A 210 -4.06 -16.60 19.16
C GLY A 210 -2.87 -16.84 20.09
N GLN A 211 -1.64 -16.67 19.60
CA GLN A 211 -0.43 -16.98 20.40
C GLN A 211 0.19 -15.73 21.05
N ARG A 212 0.13 -14.58 20.37
CA ARG A 212 0.71 -13.32 20.89
C ARG A 212 -0.32 -12.42 21.59
N GLY A 213 -1.62 -12.66 21.38
CA GLY A 213 -2.67 -11.79 21.90
C GLY A 213 -2.70 -10.39 21.27
N CYS A 214 -2.17 -10.26 20.05
CA CYS A 214 -2.02 -9.00 19.33
C CYS A 214 -2.98 -8.89 18.13
N ASP A 215 -3.14 -7.70 17.57
CA ASP A 215 -4.05 -7.42 16.44
C ASP A 215 -3.31 -7.08 15.14
N SER A 216 -2.02 -6.77 15.23
CA SER A 216 -1.15 -6.41 14.11
C SER A 216 0.31 -6.74 14.45
N THR A 217 1.20 -6.60 13.47
CA THR A 217 2.65 -6.66 13.67
C THR A 217 3.25 -5.28 13.39
N HIS A 218 4.18 -4.85 14.23
CA HIS A 218 4.99 -3.65 14.06
C HIS A 218 6.46 -4.05 13.95
N GLY A 219 6.96 -4.08 12.71
CA GLY A 219 8.38 -4.21 12.42
C GLY A 219 9.09 -2.91 12.77
N LEU A 220 10.06 -2.98 13.69
CA LEU A 220 10.75 -1.81 14.22
C LEU A 220 11.90 -1.36 13.30
N GLY A 221 11.89 -0.09 12.91
CA GLY A 221 12.89 0.55 12.05
C GLY A 221 13.95 1.33 12.83
N ARG A 222 15.10 1.57 12.20
CA ARG A 222 16.21 2.41 12.72
C ARG A 222 15.91 3.89 12.67
N MET A 223 15.08 4.33 11.73
CA MET A 223 14.66 5.72 11.53
C MET A 223 13.14 5.78 11.64
N VAL A 224 12.61 6.59 12.55
CA VAL A 224 11.17 6.69 12.80
C VAL A 224 10.72 8.15 12.85
N PRO A 225 9.47 8.47 12.46
CA PRO A 225 8.92 9.80 12.67
C PRO A 225 8.81 10.13 14.15
N ALA A 226 9.24 11.33 14.55
CA ALA A 226 9.20 11.81 15.92
C ALA A 226 7.76 11.90 16.46
N GLU A 227 7.47 11.17 17.55
CA GLU A 227 6.11 11.06 18.11
C GLU A 227 5.56 12.38 18.64
N ASP A 228 6.42 13.28 19.12
CA ASP A 228 6.07 14.62 19.60
C ASP A 228 5.60 15.57 18.48
N GLU A 229 5.82 15.20 17.22
CA GLU A 229 5.42 15.97 16.03
C GLU A 229 4.22 15.36 15.30
N TYR A 230 3.63 14.28 15.84
CA TYR A 230 2.46 13.64 15.25
C TYR A 230 1.28 14.60 15.19
N GLU A 231 0.51 14.45 14.13
CA GLU A 231 -0.74 15.18 13.93
C GLU A 231 -1.92 14.23 14.15
N THR A 232 -3.13 14.78 14.25
CA THR A 232 -4.35 13.98 14.37
C THR A 232 -5.42 14.58 13.47
N LEU A 233 -6.07 13.72 12.67
CA LEU A 233 -7.21 14.13 11.85
C LEU A 233 -8.42 14.44 12.73
N SER A 234 -9.43 15.13 12.18
CA SER A 234 -10.63 15.55 12.94
C SER A 234 -11.46 14.39 13.50
N ASP A 235 -11.28 13.18 12.97
CA ASP A 235 -11.93 11.94 13.39
C ASP A 235 -11.08 11.11 14.38
N GLY A 236 -9.91 11.61 14.79
CA GLY A 236 -9.04 10.97 15.77
C GLY A 236 -7.97 10.05 15.19
N VAL A 237 -7.90 9.87 13.86
CA VAL A 237 -6.84 9.07 13.24
C VAL A 237 -5.49 9.78 13.38
N VAL A 238 -4.49 9.07 13.93
CA VAL A 238 -3.15 9.62 14.16
C VAL A 238 -2.35 9.62 12.86
N VAL A 239 -1.72 10.75 12.52
CA VAL A 239 -0.85 10.89 11.36
C VAL A 239 0.60 11.04 11.84
N PRO A 240 1.51 10.11 11.51
CA PRO A 240 2.90 10.16 11.98
C PRO A 240 3.74 11.17 11.16
N ALA A 241 3.28 12.42 11.08
CA ALA A 241 3.87 13.53 10.34
C ALA A 241 5.07 14.19 11.05
N GLY A 242 5.95 13.36 11.62
CA GLY A 242 7.11 13.79 12.37
C GLY A 242 8.43 13.72 11.60
N THR A 243 9.37 14.57 11.98
CA THR A 243 10.74 14.53 11.46
C THR A 243 11.39 13.18 11.77
N LEU A 244 12.07 12.58 10.79
CA LEU A 244 12.73 11.28 10.97
C LEU A 244 13.91 11.39 11.94
N LYS A 245 13.88 10.59 13.00
CA LYS A 245 14.94 10.50 14.03
C LYS A 245 15.46 9.06 14.11
N PRO A 246 16.77 8.87 14.38
CA PRO A 246 17.30 7.55 14.68
C PRO A 246 16.74 7.03 16.01
N VAL A 247 16.58 5.72 16.13
CA VAL A 247 16.25 5.06 17.39
C VAL A 247 17.42 4.24 17.92
N ASP A 248 17.54 4.17 19.23
CA ASP A 248 18.53 3.33 19.89
C ASP A 248 18.16 1.84 19.81
N GLY A 249 19.17 0.97 19.85
CA GLY A 249 19.02 -0.48 19.89
C GLY A 249 19.25 -1.19 18.55
N ILE A 250 19.10 -2.52 18.57
CA ILE A 250 19.33 -3.38 17.40
C ILE A 250 18.02 -3.52 16.63
N GLN A 251 17.91 -2.77 15.54
CA GLN A 251 16.83 -2.90 14.56
C GLN A 251 17.38 -3.40 13.23
N HIS A 252 16.68 -4.32 12.56
CA HIS A 252 17.11 -4.85 11.25
C HIS A 252 16.46 -4.13 10.06
N LEU A 253 15.40 -3.35 10.30
CA LEU A 253 14.73 -2.55 9.28
C LEU A 253 15.24 -1.11 9.27
N LEU A 254 15.25 -0.46 8.10
CA LEU A 254 15.57 0.96 8.00
C LEU A 254 14.45 1.86 8.57
N TYR A 255 13.21 1.59 8.17
CA TYR A 255 12.00 2.28 8.65
C TYR A 255 10.98 1.27 9.15
N ASN A 256 9.99 1.71 9.93
CA ASN A 256 8.97 0.82 10.46
C ASN A 256 8.17 0.11 9.35
N GLU A 257 7.56 -1.01 9.70
CA GLU A 257 6.49 -1.66 8.94
C GLU A 257 5.32 -1.96 9.86
N PHE A 258 4.12 -1.76 9.35
CA PHE A 258 2.88 -2.10 10.03
C PHE A 258 2.14 -3.10 9.16
N ILE A 259 1.82 -4.25 9.76
CA ILE A 259 1.20 -5.37 9.05
C ILE A 259 -0.09 -5.73 9.75
N VAL A 260 -1.18 -5.73 9.00
CA VAL A 260 -2.47 -6.26 9.44
C VAL A 260 -2.83 -7.50 8.62
N TYR A 261 -3.44 -8.47 9.29
CA TYR A 261 -3.73 -9.79 8.71
C TYR A 261 -5.21 -9.97 8.35
N ARG A 262 -5.99 -8.89 8.46
CA ARG A 262 -7.40 -8.81 8.12
C ARG A 262 -7.64 -7.55 7.30
N ARG A 263 -8.48 -7.65 6.28
CA ARG A 263 -8.78 -6.53 5.36
C ARG A 263 -9.66 -5.49 6.02
N GLU A 264 -10.45 -5.93 6.99
CA GLU A 264 -11.43 -5.15 7.73
C GLU A 264 -10.77 -4.18 8.73
N GLN A 265 -9.45 -4.30 8.96
CA GLN A 265 -8.65 -3.35 9.74
C GLN A 265 -8.13 -2.17 8.91
N VAL A 266 -8.55 -2.06 7.64
CA VAL A 266 -8.05 -1.04 6.71
C VAL A 266 -9.22 -0.33 6.04
N GLN A 267 -9.10 1.00 5.96
CA GLN A 267 -9.93 1.84 5.11
C GLN A 267 -9.04 2.76 4.28
N LEU A 268 -9.22 2.77 2.96
CA LEU A 268 -8.51 3.70 2.09
C LEU A 268 -9.10 5.11 2.24
N ARG A 269 -8.23 6.11 2.39
CA ARG A 269 -8.65 7.48 2.71
C ARG A 269 -8.21 8.50 1.67
N TYR A 270 -6.96 8.37 1.19
CA TYR A 270 -6.42 9.29 0.19
C TYR A 270 -5.60 8.57 -0.86
N LEU A 271 -5.63 9.09 -2.08
CA LEU A 271 -4.72 8.78 -3.16
C LEU A 271 -3.84 10.00 -3.41
N VAL A 272 -2.53 9.80 -3.37
CA VAL A 272 -1.53 10.85 -3.55
C VAL A 272 -0.74 10.55 -4.81
N ALA A 273 -0.74 11.48 -5.76
CA ALA A 273 0.13 11.44 -6.92
C ALA A 273 1.21 12.52 -6.78
N LEU A 274 2.46 12.14 -6.96
CA LEU A 274 3.62 13.01 -6.84
C LEU A 274 4.68 12.64 -7.89
N ASP A 275 5.47 13.62 -8.32
CA ASP A 275 6.62 13.38 -9.18
C ASP A 275 7.89 13.33 -8.33
N LEU A 276 8.62 12.22 -8.44
CA LEU A 276 9.88 12.03 -7.72
C LEU A 276 11.04 12.62 -8.51
N GLY A 277 11.85 13.45 -7.85
CA GLY A 277 13.07 14.02 -8.41
C GLY A 277 14.20 12.99 -8.40
N PHE A 278 14.72 12.68 -9.59
CA PHE A 278 15.92 11.86 -9.77
C PHE A 278 17.10 12.79 -10.06
N SER A 279 17.93 13.06 -9.06
CA SER A 279 19.19 13.78 -9.25
C SER A 279 20.23 12.86 -9.90
N TRP A 280 20.86 13.35 -10.98
CA TRP A 280 22.03 12.75 -11.61
C TRP A 280 23.29 12.99 -10.77
#